data_AF-A0A061N9X1-F1
#
_entry.id   AF-A0A061N9X1-F1
#
_cell.length_a   1.000
_cell.length_b   1.000
_cell.length_c   1.000
_cell.angle_alpha   90.00
_cell.angle_beta   90.00
_cell.angle_gamma   90.00
#
_symmetry.space_group_name_H-M   'P 1'
#
loop_
_entity.id
_entity.type
_entity.pdbx_description
1 polymer ?
#
loop_
_entity_poly.entity_id
_entity_poly.type
_entity_poly.pdbx_seq_one_letter_code
_entity_poly.pdbx_strand_id
1 'polypeptide(L)'
;MYRSLFSSTCRFYYTATALMHSDVAPLIEQEQTMISCKLLGHARVALQEREAVFALQTKQQVMKFNELTSHAFTVIEGDEDAVRKANTIATEESLRGLKRMEERMSKASISDEMLRAVQAQIPNGIAKAHLRNDHGHFAKSLLQQWNNGSDEDE
;
A
#
# COMPACT_ATOMS: atom_id res chain seq x y z
N MET A 1 30.54 12.51 6.26
CA MET A 1 29.58 12.61 7.38
C MET A 1 28.74 13.84 7.11
N TYR A 2 27.49 13.67 6.66
CA TYR A 2 26.67 14.79 6.13
C TYR A 2 25.84 15.52 7.21
N ARG A 3 25.84 15.04 8.46
CA ARG A 3 24.98 15.53 9.54
C ARG A 3 25.21 16.99 9.89
N SER A 4 26.47 17.40 9.92
CA SER A 4 26.90 18.78 10.18
C SER A 4 26.56 19.77 9.06
N LEU A 5 26.05 19.29 7.91
CA LEU A 5 25.59 20.16 6.82
C LEU A 5 24.17 20.67 7.04
N PHE A 6 23.43 20.11 7.99
CA PHE A 6 22.05 20.47 8.27
C PHE A 6 21.96 21.20 9.62
N SER A 7 21.01 22.13 9.73
CA SER A 7 20.80 22.84 11.00
C SER A 7 20.42 21.86 12.12
N SER A 8 20.71 22.23 13.36
CA SER A 8 20.27 21.48 14.54
C SER A 8 18.76 21.39 14.63
N THR A 9 18.02 22.31 14.02
CA THR A 9 16.55 22.35 13.97
C THR A 9 15.95 21.66 12.74
N CYS A 10 16.78 21.00 11.92
CA CYS A 10 16.34 20.38 10.69
C CYS A 10 15.36 19.22 10.98
N ARG A 11 14.35 19.07 10.12
CA ARG A 11 13.38 17.98 10.16
C ARG A 11 13.56 17.08 8.94
N PHE A 12 13.87 15.83 9.17
CA PHE A 12 14.04 14.80 8.13
C PHE A 12 12.77 13.98 7.98
N TYR A 13 12.11 14.12 6.83
CA TYR A 13 11.00 13.26 6.46
C TYR A 13 11.55 12.06 5.68
N TYR A 14 11.27 10.83 6.14
CA TYR A 14 11.72 9.62 5.46
C TYR A 14 10.53 8.76 5.02
N THR A 15 10.49 8.46 3.71
CA THR A 15 9.30 7.90 3.06
C THR A 15 9.42 6.44 2.64
N ALA A 16 10.64 5.89 2.63
CA ALA A 16 10.87 4.50 2.29
C ALA A 16 10.19 3.58 3.31
N THR A 17 9.21 2.78 2.89
CA THR A 17 8.48 1.85 3.77
C THR A 17 9.39 0.79 4.39
N ALA A 18 10.49 0.44 3.72
CA ALA A 18 11.47 -0.53 4.23
C ALA A 18 12.37 0.01 5.34
N LEU A 19 12.54 1.33 5.46
CA LEU A 19 13.35 1.94 6.51
C LEU A 19 12.50 2.20 7.74
N MET A 20 12.92 1.71 8.90
CA MET A 20 12.27 1.98 10.17
C MET A 20 12.99 3.11 10.91
N HIS A 21 12.38 3.61 11.98
CA HIS A 21 12.99 4.58 12.87
C HIS A 21 14.37 4.11 13.35
N SER A 22 14.53 2.83 13.68
CA SER A 22 15.81 2.23 14.10
C SER A 22 16.93 2.35 13.07
N ASP A 23 16.59 2.45 11.79
CA ASP A 23 17.56 2.53 10.70
C ASP A 23 17.99 3.98 10.44
N VAL A 24 17.10 4.93 10.73
CA VAL A 24 17.30 6.36 10.47
C VAL A 24 17.86 7.07 11.70
N ALA A 25 17.45 6.68 12.90
CA ALA A 25 17.88 7.28 14.16
C ALA A 25 19.40 7.37 14.31
N PRO A 26 20.19 6.34 13.95
CA PRO A 26 21.63 6.41 14.05
C PRO A 26 22.25 7.42 13.10
N LEU A 27 21.51 7.98 12.11
CA LEU A 27 22.00 8.84 11.02
C LEU A 27 21.79 10.34 11.26
N ILE A 28 21.03 10.74 12.27
CA ILE A 28 20.74 12.16 12.59
C ILE A 28 21.34 12.58 13.94
N GLU A 29 21.48 13.87 14.16
CA GLU A 29 21.90 14.44 15.46
C GLU A 29 20.74 14.46 16.47
N GLN A 30 21.05 14.52 17.77
CA GLN A 30 20.05 14.45 18.84
C GLN A 30 19.06 15.62 18.82
N GLU A 31 19.49 16.80 18.39
CA GLU A 31 18.64 17.99 18.26
C GLU A 31 17.78 17.98 17.00
N GLN A 32 18.16 17.19 15.98
CA GLN A 32 17.42 17.07 14.74
C GLN A 32 16.17 16.20 14.94
N THR A 33 15.13 16.44 14.15
CA THR A 33 13.89 15.66 14.23
C THR A 33 13.79 14.72 13.03
N MET A 34 13.52 13.44 13.25
CA MET A 34 13.03 12.55 12.18
C MET A 34 11.51 12.43 12.23
N ILE A 35 10.90 12.39 11.06
CA ILE A 35 9.46 12.24 10.90
C ILE A 35 9.21 11.10 9.93
N SER A 36 8.64 10.02 10.46
CA SER A 36 8.18 8.88 9.67
C SER A 36 7.01 9.32 8.81
N CYS A 37 7.13 9.17 7.49
CA CYS A 37 6.09 9.52 6.52
C CYS A 37 5.89 8.36 5.55
N LYS A 38 5.16 7.33 5.97
CA LYS A 38 5.16 6.03 5.28
C LYS A 38 4.10 5.98 4.20
N LEU A 39 4.50 5.56 2.99
CA LEU A 39 3.56 5.31 1.91
C LEU A 39 2.76 4.02 2.19
N LEU A 40 1.43 4.14 2.14
CA LEU A 40 0.52 3.00 2.08
C LEU A 40 0.32 2.58 0.61
N GLY A 41 0.53 1.30 0.33
CA GLY A 41 0.47 0.75 -1.02
C GLY A 41 1.78 0.88 -1.81
N HIS A 42 1.67 1.00 -3.14
CA HIS A 42 2.79 0.83 -4.07
C HIS A 42 3.13 2.13 -4.82
N ALA A 43 4.37 2.61 -4.69
CA ALA A 43 4.81 3.91 -5.22
C ALA A 43 4.58 4.11 -6.72
N ARG A 44 4.80 3.07 -7.54
CA ARG A 44 4.55 3.17 -8.99
C ARG A 44 3.05 3.33 -9.32
N VAL A 45 2.18 2.68 -8.54
CA VAL A 45 0.73 2.78 -8.73
C VAL A 45 0.27 4.17 -8.31
N ALA A 46 0.76 4.65 -7.17
CA ALA A 46 0.47 6.00 -6.69
C ALA A 46 0.84 7.09 -7.70
N LEU A 47 1.99 6.93 -8.39
CA LEU A 47 2.42 7.84 -9.45
C LEU A 47 1.50 7.77 -10.69
N GLN A 48 1.11 6.56 -11.11
CA GLN A 48 0.25 6.36 -12.28
C GLN A 48 -1.15 6.93 -12.07
N GLU A 49 -1.72 6.69 -10.89
CA GLU A 49 -3.08 7.11 -10.54
C GLU A 49 -3.12 8.55 -10.00
N ARG A 50 -1.95 9.16 -9.72
CA ARG A 50 -1.81 10.46 -9.05
C ARG A 50 -2.50 10.50 -7.68
N GLU A 51 -2.52 9.36 -6.99
CA GLU A 51 -3.13 9.17 -5.69
C GLU A 51 -2.10 8.51 -4.76
N ALA A 52 -1.59 9.25 -3.78
CA ALA A 52 -0.69 8.71 -2.76
C ALA A 52 -1.28 8.95 -1.36
N VAL A 53 -1.19 7.93 -0.52
CA VAL A 53 -1.61 7.99 0.88
C VAL A 53 -0.37 7.83 1.76
N PHE A 54 -0.06 8.87 2.54
CA PHE A 54 1.00 8.82 3.55
C PHE A 54 0.42 8.71 4.95
N ALA A 55 1.07 7.92 5.79
CA ALA A 55 0.78 7.80 7.21
C ALA A 55 1.87 8.47 8.04
N LEU A 56 1.45 9.29 9.00
CA LEU A 56 2.31 9.93 9.99
C LEU A 56 1.78 9.67 11.39
N GLN A 57 2.67 9.63 12.38
CA GLN A 57 2.35 9.10 13.70
C GLN A 57 1.33 9.92 14.50
N THR A 58 1.24 11.23 14.26
CA THR A 58 0.38 12.13 15.05
C THR A 58 -0.39 13.11 14.17
N LYS A 59 -1.58 13.53 14.61
CA LYS A 59 -2.38 14.59 13.96
C LYS A 59 -1.57 15.85 13.66
N GLN A 60 -0.68 16.24 14.57
CA GLN A 60 0.13 17.44 14.35
C GLN A 60 1.17 17.27 13.24
N GLN A 61 1.76 16.08 13.10
CA GLN A 61 2.61 15.77 11.96
C GLN A 61 1.82 15.74 10.65
N VAL A 62 0.61 15.14 10.67
CA VAL A 62 -0.31 15.15 9.52
C VAL A 62 -0.62 16.57 9.05
N MET A 63 -1.02 17.46 9.96
CA MET A 63 -1.31 18.86 9.63
C MET A 63 -0.09 19.57 9.03
N LYS A 64 1.08 19.44 9.66
CA LYS A 64 2.32 20.05 9.17
C LYS A 64 2.75 19.51 7.81
N PHE A 65 2.59 18.21 7.57
CA PHE A 65 2.96 17.59 6.30
C PHE A 65 1.99 17.99 5.19
N ASN A 66 0.69 18.08 5.48
CA ASN A 66 -0.30 18.63 4.55
C ASN A 66 0.01 20.07 4.16
N GLU A 67 0.37 20.92 5.12
CA GLU A 67 0.80 22.30 4.85
C GLU A 67 2.06 22.32 3.97
N LEU A 68 3.10 21.58 4.35
CA LEU A 68 4.37 21.47 3.61
C LEU A 68 4.18 21.02 2.15
N THR A 69 3.26 20.08 1.93
CA THR A 69 2.99 19.50 0.62
C THR A 69 1.87 20.19 -0.13
N SER A 70 1.31 21.28 0.41
CA SER A 70 0.15 21.98 -0.16
C SER A 70 -1.01 21.02 -0.47
N HIS A 71 -1.24 20.04 0.40
CA HIS A 71 -2.28 19.00 0.26
C HIS A 71 -2.17 18.17 -1.03
N ALA A 72 -0.97 18.02 -1.58
CA ALA A 72 -0.73 17.22 -2.78
C ALA A 72 -1.04 15.71 -2.59
N PHE A 73 -1.16 15.24 -1.35
CA PHE A 73 -1.37 13.84 -1.01
C PHE A 73 -2.52 13.68 -0.02
N THR A 74 -3.10 12.48 0.02
CA THR A 74 -3.90 12.08 1.18
C THR A 74 -2.95 11.73 2.32
N VAL A 75 -3.23 12.24 3.51
CA VAL A 75 -2.37 12.05 4.67
C VAL A 75 -3.22 11.65 5.88
N ILE A 76 -2.87 10.55 6.51
CA ILE A 76 -3.61 9.98 7.64
C ILE A 76 -2.72 9.78 8.86
N GLU A 77 -3.33 9.65 10.03
CA GLU A 77 -2.63 9.22 11.24
C GLU A 77 -2.37 7.70 11.20
N GLY A 78 -1.13 7.29 11.42
CA GLY A 78 -0.74 5.89 11.44
C GLY A 78 0.72 5.70 11.85
N ASP A 79 0.97 4.63 12.58
CA ASP A 79 2.30 4.20 13.02
C ASP A 79 3.06 3.45 11.90
N GLU A 80 4.39 3.50 11.92
CA GLU A 80 5.21 2.88 10.88
C GLU A 80 5.16 1.35 10.85
N ASP A 81 5.05 0.69 12.00
CA ASP A 81 4.85 -0.76 12.09
C ASP A 81 3.48 -1.15 11.54
N ALA A 82 2.44 -0.37 11.82
CA ALA A 82 1.10 -0.60 11.26
C ALA A 82 1.10 -0.52 9.73
N VAL A 83 1.78 0.48 9.16
CA VAL A 83 1.90 0.65 7.71
C VAL A 83 2.71 -0.49 7.09
N ARG A 84 3.85 -0.85 7.70
CA ARG A 84 4.66 -1.98 7.24
C ARG A 84 3.84 -3.27 7.25
N LYS A 85 3.13 -3.54 8.34
CA LYS A 85 2.26 -4.73 8.47
C LYS A 85 1.15 -4.74 7.42
N ALA A 86 0.46 -3.62 7.22
CA ALA A 86 -0.60 -3.51 6.21
C ALA A 86 -0.07 -3.78 4.79
N ASN A 87 1.07 -3.17 4.43
CA ASN A 87 1.68 -3.38 3.12
C ASN A 87 2.18 -4.82 2.95
N THR A 88 2.73 -5.45 4.00
CA THR A 88 3.12 -6.86 3.97
C THR A 88 1.92 -7.76 3.70
N ILE A 89 0.83 -7.62 4.47
CA ILE A 89 -0.39 -8.42 4.30
C ILE A 89 -0.94 -8.26 2.87
N ALA A 90 -1.08 -7.02 2.41
CA ALA A 90 -1.60 -6.74 1.07
C ALA A 90 -0.71 -7.35 -0.03
N THR A 91 0.61 -7.29 0.15
CA THR A 91 1.58 -7.87 -0.80
C THR A 91 1.50 -9.39 -0.81
N GLU A 92 1.47 -10.03 0.36
CA GLU A 92 1.40 -11.49 0.49
C GLU A 92 0.12 -12.06 -0.12
N GLU A 93 -1.04 -11.49 0.20
CA GLU A 93 -2.31 -11.95 -0.36
C GLU A 93 -2.40 -11.72 -1.87
N SER A 94 -1.84 -10.59 -2.35
CA SER A 94 -1.78 -10.32 -3.79
C SER A 94 -0.91 -11.34 -4.52
N LEU A 95 0.29 -11.63 -4.01
CA LEU A 95 1.19 -12.63 -4.60
C LEU A 95 0.59 -14.04 -4.55
N ARG A 96 -0.05 -14.41 -3.44
CA ARG A 96 -0.75 -15.70 -3.30
C ARG A 96 -1.89 -15.81 -4.31
N GLY A 97 -2.67 -14.75 -4.49
CA GLY A 97 -3.76 -14.69 -5.48
C GLY A 97 -3.24 -14.85 -6.92
N LEU A 98 -2.17 -14.13 -7.27
CA LEU A 98 -1.54 -14.23 -8.60
C LEU A 98 -1.01 -15.64 -8.87
N LYS A 99 -0.29 -16.24 -7.91
CA LYS A 99 0.25 -17.60 -8.05
C LYS A 99 -0.85 -18.66 -8.18
N ARG A 100 -1.92 -18.55 -7.39
CA ARG A 100 -3.10 -19.43 -7.52
C ARG A 100 -3.77 -19.30 -8.89
N MET A 101 -3.78 -18.10 -9.46
CA MET A 101 -4.30 -17.86 -10.81
C MET A 101 -3.46 -18.57 -11.87
N GLU A 102 -2.12 -18.45 -11.78
CA GLU A 102 -1.17 -19.15 -12.66
C GLU A 102 -1.39 -20.66 -12.64
N GLU A 103 -1.44 -21.25 -11.45
CA GLU A 103 -1.65 -22.69 -11.27
C GLU A 103 -2.98 -23.16 -11.86
N ARG A 104 -4.07 -22.42 -11.62
CA ARG A 104 -5.42 -22.78 -12.12
C ARG A 104 -5.53 -22.62 -13.62
N MET A 105 -4.97 -21.55 -14.18
CA MET A 105 -5.01 -21.30 -15.62
C MET A 105 -4.15 -22.30 -16.39
N SER A 106 -2.96 -22.63 -15.86
CA SER A 106 -2.10 -23.67 -16.42
C SER A 106 -2.79 -25.04 -16.42
N LYS A 107 -3.42 -25.45 -15.30
CA LYS A 107 -4.21 -26.69 -15.24
C LYS A 107 -5.37 -26.71 -16.22
N ALA A 108 -5.96 -25.56 -16.50
CA ALA A 108 -7.02 -25.40 -17.50
C ALA A 108 -6.50 -25.27 -18.95
N SER A 109 -5.20 -25.45 -19.17
CA SER A 109 -4.54 -25.28 -20.48
C SER A 109 -4.79 -23.90 -21.12
N ILE A 110 -4.97 -22.86 -20.29
CA ILE A 110 -5.12 -21.49 -20.76
C ILE A 110 -3.73 -20.92 -21.04
N SER A 111 -3.58 -20.20 -22.14
CA SER A 111 -2.27 -19.69 -22.58
C SER A 111 -1.70 -18.62 -21.65
N ASP A 112 -0.37 -18.53 -21.62
CA ASP A 112 0.35 -17.51 -20.85
C ASP A 112 0.01 -16.08 -21.31
N GLU A 113 -0.38 -15.90 -22.58
CA GLU A 113 -0.84 -14.61 -23.09
C GLU A 113 -2.15 -14.16 -22.43
N MET A 114 -3.12 -15.07 -22.31
CA MET A 114 -4.37 -14.80 -21.61
C MET A 114 -4.13 -14.58 -20.12
N LEU A 115 -3.26 -15.37 -19.48
CA LEU A 115 -2.86 -15.19 -18.09
C LEU A 115 -2.30 -13.79 -17.84
N ARG A 116 -1.35 -13.33 -18.66
CA ARG A 116 -0.77 -11.98 -18.55
C ARG A 116 -1.82 -10.89 -18.68
N ALA A 117 -2.71 -11.00 -19.67
CA ALA A 117 -3.79 -10.03 -19.86
C ALA A 117 -4.73 -9.98 -18.64
N VAL A 118 -5.10 -11.15 -18.10
CA VAL A 118 -5.98 -11.27 -16.93
C VAL A 118 -5.31 -10.70 -15.67
N GLN A 119 -4.07 -11.09 -15.37
CA GLN A 119 -3.34 -10.59 -14.19
C GLN A 119 -3.13 -9.08 -14.23
N ALA A 120 -2.96 -8.49 -15.42
CA ALA A 120 -2.77 -7.04 -15.57
C ALA A 120 -4.05 -6.23 -15.35
N GLN A 121 -5.24 -6.79 -15.64
CA GLN A 121 -6.48 -6.02 -15.66
C GLN A 121 -7.44 -6.39 -14.54
N ILE A 122 -7.70 -7.69 -14.32
CA ILE A 122 -8.79 -8.14 -13.45
C ILE A 122 -8.53 -7.79 -11.98
N PRO A 123 -7.36 -8.09 -11.37
CA PRO A 123 -7.14 -7.78 -9.96
C PRO A 123 -7.32 -6.30 -9.63
N ASN A 124 -6.74 -5.40 -10.43
CA ASN A 124 -6.87 -3.96 -10.24
C ASN A 124 -8.33 -3.49 -10.43
N GLY A 125 -9.00 -3.99 -11.47
CA GLY A 125 -10.42 -3.69 -11.71
C GLY A 125 -11.33 -4.11 -10.55
N ILE A 126 -11.13 -5.33 -10.04
CA ILE A 126 -11.89 -5.86 -8.88
C ILE A 126 -11.59 -5.04 -7.62
N ALA A 127 -10.34 -4.69 -7.36
CA ALA A 127 -9.97 -3.86 -6.21
C ALA A 127 -10.66 -2.48 -6.25
N LYS A 128 -10.60 -1.79 -7.40
CA LYS A 128 -11.27 -0.49 -7.58
C LYS A 128 -12.79 -0.59 -7.44
N ALA A 129 -13.40 -1.60 -8.06
CA ALA A 129 -14.84 -1.84 -7.95
C ALA A 129 -15.27 -2.13 -6.51
N HIS A 130 -14.48 -2.91 -5.76
CA HIS A 130 -14.74 -3.22 -4.36
C HIS A 130 -14.72 -1.97 -3.48
N LEU A 131 -13.69 -1.13 -3.61
CA LEU A 131 -13.57 0.12 -2.84
C LEU A 131 -14.73 1.10 -3.11
N ARG A 132 -15.36 1.00 -4.29
CA ARG A 132 -16.49 1.85 -4.71
C ARG A 132 -17.85 1.20 -4.50
N ASN A 133 -17.92 -0.03 -3.99
CA ASN A 133 -19.13 -0.86 -3.96
C ASN A 133 -19.83 -1.00 -5.33
N ASP A 134 -19.05 -0.99 -6.41
CA ASP A 134 -19.55 -0.96 -7.80
C ASP A 134 -19.15 -2.21 -8.59
N HIS A 135 -19.42 -3.38 -8.01
CA HIS A 135 -19.16 -4.64 -8.68
C HIS A 135 -20.11 -4.86 -9.86
N GLY A 136 -19.56 -5.31 -10.99
CA GLY A 136 -20.33 -5.79 -12.13
C GLY A 136 -21.13 -7.05 -11.79
N HIS A 137 -22.08 -7.42 -12.65
CA HIS A 137 -23.01 -8.53 -12.40
C HIS A 137 -22.29 -9.85 -12.09
N PHE A 138 -21.22 -10.17 -12.83
CA PHE A 138 -20.43 -11.39 -12.64
C PHE A 138 -19.70 -11.43 -11.27
N ALA A 139 -19.10 -10.32 -10.84
CA ALA A 139 -18.44 -10.26 -9.54
C ALA A 139 -19.45 -10.39 -8.39
N LYS A 140 -20.64 -9.76 -8.52
CA LYS A 140 -21.73 -9.90 -7.56
C LYS A 140 -22.23 -11.35 -7.43
N SER A 141 -22.38 -12.07 -8.55
CA SER A 141 -22.82 -13.47 -8.51
C SER A 141 -21.80 -14.39 -7.84
N LEU A 142 -20.50 -14.17 -8.05
CA LEU A 142 -19.45 -14.93 -7.37
C LEU A 142 -19.45 -14.67 -5.85
N LEU A 143 -19.59 -13.41 -5.43
CA LEU A 143 -19.69 -13.07 -4.00
C LEU A 143 -20.91 -13.71 -3.34
N GLN A 144 -22.06 -13.74 -4.03
CA GLN A 144 -23.26 -14.43 -3.54
C GLN A 144 -23.03 -15.94 -3.37
N GLN A 145 -22.37 -16.58 -4.33
CA GLN A 145 -22.04 -18.00 -4.23
C GLN A 145 -21.14 -18.29 -3.03
N TRP A 146 -20.13 -17.46 -2.77
CA TRP A 146 -19.24 -17.65 -1.61
C TRP A 146 -19.96 -17.44 -0.28
N ASN A 147 -20.84 -16.43 -0.19
CA ASN A 147 -21.60 -16.15 1.03
C ASN A 147 -22.68 -17.21 1.32
N ASN A 148 -23.17 -17.90 0.30
CA ASN A 148 -24.19 -18.95 0.44
C ASN A 148 -23.59 -20.36 0.56
N GLY A 149 -22.29 -20.52 0.30
CA GLY A 149 -21.58 -21.80 0.30
C GLY A 149 -20.65 -22.02 1.51
N SER A 150 -20.66 -21.11 2.49
CA SER A 150 -19.82 -21.20 3.69
C SER A 150 -20.41 -22.05 4.84
N ASP A 151 -21.50 -22.79 4.60
CA ASP A 151 -22.16 -23.67 5.59
C ASP A 151 -21.91 -25.18 5.35
N GLU A 152 -21.12 -25.60 4.36
CA GLU A 152 -20.97 -27.03 4.00
C GLU A 152 -19.56 -27.64 4.12
N ASP A 153 -18.57 -26.92 4.68
CA ASP A 153 -17.23 -27.47 4.95
C ASP A 153 -16.83 -27.30 6.44
N GLU A 154 -17.51 -28.02 7.34
CA GLU A 154 -17.00 -28.45 8.67
C GLU A 154 -16.80 -29.97 8.71
#